data_AF-A7MIG9-F1
#
_entry.id   AF-A7MIG9-F1
#
_cell.length_a   1.000
_cell.length_b   1.000
_cell.length_c   1.000
_cell.angle_alpha   90.00
_cell.angle_beta   90.00
_cell.angle_gamma   90.00
#
_symmetry.space_group_name_H-M   'P 1'
#
loop_
_entity.id
_entity.type
_entity.pdbx_description
1 polymer ?
#
loop_
_entity_poly.entity_id
_entity_poly.type
_entity_poly.pdbx_seq_one_letter_code
_entity_poly.pdbx_strand_id
1 'polypeptide(L)'
;MSEQIEIINGVQIKYRYKKRKYDTQHMVFIFSGFGGAGMFTWDFANALQDCPAHVVWIKDDFHNACTYYLCHNNDFCVEQAVITFIETMLARYGLEKTQCTLAGFSKGGSAALWYGLKYQFKNIISTVPQFHIGSYARKNWPGVFSHMSGDDSEAFALKLDALLPQLLSRDTALDKNIYLLTSEADIQYESEVKPYISEFRKYQNFNLFMAQSMLIREHNQVTSYHVPLLLGIFYSLSQGAVPRYGECELSADNSLLPRPVKPQPFAVLKKIAVKGSVFFPEGIAVLKGVSCAEYQDIQVDMVFKTDGFEDVFRIAKAHRSILSRQLYEDGFVNYDKGWFCTLRYEGLSLETLPIGTYQIFLDITCQQSWARKALETEPSQANTVLAVSEALEVFSHEGNVYVTRKAGL
;
A
#
# COMPACT_ATOMS: atom_id res chain seq x y z
N MET A 1 12.10 1.93 -13.36
CA MET A 1 12.29 3.40 -13.38
C MET A 1 13.12 3.80 -12.18
N SER A 2 14.22 4.52 -12.39
CA SER A 2 15.07 5.07 -11.32
C SER A 2 14.45 6.33 -10.70
N GLU A 3 14.79 6.59 -9.44
CA GLU A 3 14.51 7.87 -8.78
C GLU A 3 15.39 8.97 -9.42
N GLN A 4 14.80 10.13 -9.63
CA GLN A 4 15.42 11.34 -10.17
C GLN A 4 15.25 12.48 -9.16
N ILE A 5 16.13 13.49 -9.26
CA ILE A 5 16.10 14.67 -8.40
C ILE A 5 16.11 15.91 -9.29
N GLU A 6 15.18 16.83 -9.03
CA GLU A 6 15.18 18.17 -9.62
C GLU A 6 15.14 19.21 -8.49
N ILE A 7 15.95 20.27 -8.60
CA ILE A 7 16.01 21.34 -7.59
C ILE A 7 15.16 22.50 -8.09
N ILE A 8 14.12 22.83 -7.33
CA ILE A 8 13.20 23.92 -7.64
C ILE A 8 13.15 24.87 -6.45
N ASN A 9 13.50 26.13 -6.66
CA ASN A 9 13.53 27.16 -5.60
C ASN A 9 14.34 26.73 -4.36
N GLY A 10 15.44 25.99 -4.56
CA GLY A 10 16.28 25.47 -3.48
C GLY A 10 15.75 24.20 -2.80
N VAL A 11 14.56 23.71 -3.16
CA VAL A 11 13.97 22.47 -2.63
C VAL A 11 14.28 21.31 -3.57
N GLN A 12 14.74 20.18 -3.01
CA GLN A 12 14.96 18.95 -3.77
C GLN A 12 13.64 18.19 -3.94
N ILE A 13 13.27 17.94 -5.19
CA ILE A 13 12.09 17.16 -5.55
C ILE A 13 12.56 15.79 -6.05
N LYS A 14 12.26 14.75 -5.29
CA LYS A 14 12.53 13.36 -5.67
C LYS A 14 11.32 12.81 -6.42
N TYR A 15 11.53 12.35 -7.66
CA TYR A 15 10.44 11.87 -8.50
C TYR A 15 10.84 10.62 -9.31
N ARG A 16 9.83 9.89 -9.78
CA ARG A 16 9.99 8.88 -10.85
C ARG A 16 9.20 9.34 -12.05
N TYR A 17 9.70 9.00 -13.23
CA TYR A 17 9.07 9.42 -14.48
C TYR A 17 8.96 8.27 -15.47
N LYS A 18 7.73 8.08 -15.97
CA LYS A 18 7.41 7.24 -17.11
C LYS A 18 7.04 8.15 -18.28
N LYS A 19 7.74 8.00 -19.41
CA LYS A 19 7.37 8.65 -20.67
C LYS A 19 6.03 8.10 -21.20
N ARG A 20 5.26 8.96 -21.87
CA ARG A 20 4.05 8.54 -22.60
C ARG A 20 4.36 7.50 -23.67
N LYS A 21 3.32 6.76 -24.06
CA LYS A 21 3.30 5.91 -25.25
C LYS A 21 2.53 6.63 -26.36
N TYR A 22 2.89 6.37 -27.62
CA TYR A 22 2.19 6.88 -28.80
C TYR A 22 2.03 8.42 -28.83
N ASP A 23 0.86 8.90 -29.22
CA ASP A 23 0.47 10.29 -29.39
C ASP A 23 -0.31 10.87 -28.20
N THR A 24 -0.45 10.11 -27.10
CA THR A 24 -1.21 10.54 -25.90
C THR A 24 -0.69 11.86 -25.34
N GLN A 25 -1.52 12.91 -25.34
CA GLN A 25 -1.14 14.24 -24.85
C GLN A 25 -1.74 14.46 -23.45
N HIS A 26 -1.27 13.68 -22.48
CA HIS A 26 -1.74 13.77 -21.10
C HIS A 26 -0.62 13.45 -20.11
N MET A 27 -0.67 14.08 -18.93
CA MET A 27 0.25 13.82 -17.83
C MET A 27 -0.50 13.51 -16.55
N VAL A 28 -0.09 12.45 -15.87
CA VAL A 28 -0.61 12.06 -14.56
C VAL A 28 0.46 12.32 -13.52
N PHE A 29 0.16 13.16 -12.54
CA PHE A 29 0.98 13.30 -11.34
C PHE A 29 0.38 12.47 -10.21
N ILE A 30 1.21 11.60 -9.63
CA ILE A 30 0.86 10.78 -8.47
C ILE A 30 1.55 11.34 -7.23
N PHE A 31 0.74 11.83 -6.29
CA PHE A 31 1.17 12.14 -4.94
C PHE A 31 1.07 10.87 -4.10
N SER A 32 2.21 10.40 -3.61
CA SER A 32 2.31 9.22 -2.78
C SER A 32 1.88 9.49 -1.33
N GLY A 33 1.21 8.54 -0.69
CA GLY A 33 0.85 8.47 0.72
C GLY A 33 2.04 8.14 1.64
N PHE A 34 1.74 7.56 2.80
CA PHE A 34 2.75 7.00 3.71
C PHE A 34 3.03 5.53 3.33
N GLY A 35 4.28 5.11 3.40
CA GLY A 35 4.66 3.73 3.11
C GLY A 35 4.36 2.77 4.27
N GLY A 36 3.99 1.52 3.95
CA GLY A 36 3.74 0.50 4.97
C GLY A 36 5.01 0.02 5.70
N ALA A 37 6.20 0.25 5.13
CA ALA A 37 7.50 -0.14 5.69
C ALA A 37 8.38 1.06 6.08
N GLY A 38 7.84 2.29 5.99
CA GLY A 38 8.57 3.53 6.23
C GLY A 38 7.83 4.74 5.71
N MET A 39 8.37 5.94 5.91
CA MET A 39 7.67 7.19 5.61
C MET A 39 7.37 7.41 4.11
N PHE A 40 8.12 6.74 3.21
CA PHE A 40 8.07 6.98 1.77
C PHE A 40 7.58 5.76 0.98
N THR A 41 6.91 6.02 -0.14
CA THR A 41 6.39 5.00 -1.07
C THR A 41 6.34 5.52 -2.51
N TRP A 42 6.13 4.59 -3.46
CA TRP A 42 5.93 4.86 -4.89
C TRP A 42 4.63 4.22 -5.34
N ASP A 43 3.61 5.03 -5.27
CA ASP A 43 2.23 4.62 -5.27
C ASP A 43 1.68 4.36 -6.67
N PHE A 44 0.98 3.25 -6.89
CA PHE A 44 0.63 2.74 -8.23
C PHE A 44 1.83 2.51 -9.19
N ALA A 45 3.08 2.51 -8.70
CA ALA A 45 4.24 2.39 -9.58
C ALA A 45 4.16 1.15 -10.50
N ASN A 46 3.65 0.02 -10.01
CA ASN A 46 3.47 -1.18 -10.83
C ASN A 46 2.19 -1.13 -11.68
N ALA A 47 1.12 -0.50 -11.18
CA ALA A 47 -0.19 -0.50 -11.82
C ALA A 47 -0.28 0.43 -13.04
N LEU A 48 0.49 1.54 -13.05
CA LEU A 48 0.45 2.54 -14.13
C LEU A 48 1.58 2.35 -15.17
N GLN A 49 2.28 1.22 -15.17
CA GLN A 49 3.33 0.93 -16.16
C GLN A 49 2.78 0.93 -17.59
N ASP A 50 1.52 0.52 -17.75
CA ASP A 50 0.86 0.44 -19.05
C ASP A 50 -0.02 1.63 -19.40
N CYS A 51 -0.15 2.60 -18.48
CA CYS A 51 -0.84 3.85 -18.76
C CYS A 51 -0.23 4.53 -19.99
N PRO A 52 -1.02 4.98 -20.98
CA PRO A 52 -0.46 5.59 -22.18
C PRO A 52 0.09 7.01 -21.93
N ALA A 53 -0.39 7.71 -20.89
CA ALA A 53 0.07 9.04 -20.52
C ALA A 53 1.53 9.07 -20.01
N HIS A 54 2.08 10.29 -19.94
CA HIS A 54 3.20 10.56 -19.05
C HIS A 54 2.76 10.31 -17.61
N VAL A 55 3.60 9.67 -16.79
CA VAL A 55 3.31 9.49 -15.37
C VAL A 55 4.50 9.97 -14.56
N VAL A 56 4.24 10.88 -13.64
CA VAL A 56 5.23 11.46 -12.73
C VAL A 56 4.79 11.12 -11.32
N TRP A 57 5.59 10.33 -10.61
CA TRP A 57 5.38 10.13 -9.19
C TRP A 57 6.23 11.13 -8.45
N ILE A 58 5.63 11.88 -7.54
CA ILE A 58 6.36 12.77 -6.63
C ILE A 58 6.43 12.06 -5.28
N LYS A 59 7.64 11.96 -4.72
CA LYS A 59 7.86 11.42 -3.39
C LYS A 59 7.83 12.57 -2.40
N ASP A 60 7.04 12.44 -1.34
CA ASP A 60 7.01 13.39 -0.22
C ASP A 60 8.25 13.20 0.67
N ASP A 61 9.42 13.50 0.15
CA ASP A 61 10.71 13.35 0.81
C ASP A 61 11.45 14.68 0.71
N PHE A 62 11.04 15.60 1.58
CA PHE A 62 11.53 16.97 1.65
C PHE A 62 12.29 17.15 2.96
N HIS A 63 13.60 17.33 2.87
CA HIS A 63 14.50 17.34 4.02
C HIS A 63 14.44 16.04 4.84
N ASN A 64 14.37 14.88 4.15
CA ASN A 64 14.34 13.53 4.72
C ASN A 64 13.10 13.19 5.57
N ALA A 65 12.01 13.94 5.41
CA ALA A 65 10.73 13.62 6.01
C ALA A 65 9.56 14.04 5.11
N CYS A 66 8.38 13.50 5.43
CA CYS A 66 7.12 13.88 4.78
C CYS A 66 6.70 15.28 5.20
N THR A 67 5.98 15.97 4.32
CA THR A 67 5.50 17.35 4.54
C THR A 67 4.07 17.55 4.07
N TYR A 68 3.36 16.47 3.75
CA TYR A 68 2.06 16.53 3.05
C TYR A 68 2.15 17.25 1.69
N TYR A 69 3.36 17.38 1.13
CA TYR A 69 3.65 18.25 -0.02
C TYR A 69 3.29 19.73 0.23
N LEU A 70 3.31 20.20 1.48
CA LEU A 70 2.84 21.54 1.84
C LEU A 70 3.96 22.42 2.41
N CYS A 71 4.52 22.02 3.55
CA CYS A 71 5.33 22.94 4.34
C CYS A 71 6.42 22.24 5.17
N HIS A 72 7.45 23.02 5.49
CA HIS A 72 8.53 22.67 6.37
C HIS A 72 8.82 23.87 7.29
N ASN A 73 8.95 23.65 8.60
CA ASN A 73 9.15 24.71 9.60
C ASN A 73 8.17 25.90 9.48
N ASN A 74 6.87 25.62 9.35
CA ASN A 74 5.78 26.62 9.19
C ASN A 74 5.89 27.48 7.91
N ASP A 75 6.79 27.13 6.98
CA ASP A 75 6.93 27.79 5.68
C ASP A 75 6.44 26.89 4.53
N PHE A 76 5.74 27.47 3.56
CA PHE A 76 5.12 26.76 2.44
C PHE A 76 6.01 26.69 1.19
N CYS A 77 7.34 26.78 1.33
CA CYS A 77 8.29 26.62 0.23
C CYS A 77 8.13 25.29 -0.51
N VAL A 78 7.82 24.20 0.20
CA VAL A 78 7.56 22.89 -0.41
C VAL A 78 6.38 22.99 -1.38
N GLU A 79 5.29 23.64 -0.97
CA GLU A 79 4.14 23.86 -1.83
C GLU A 79 4.52 24.58 -3.12
N GLN A 80 5.26 25.69 -2.99
CA GLN A 80 5.70 26.49 -4.12
C GLN A 80 6.64 25.72 -5.06
N ALA A 81 7.53 24.91 -4.50
CA ALA A 81 8.45 24.10 -5.28
C ALA A 81 7.72 23.00 -6.08
N VAL A 82 6.76 22.31 -5.44
CA VAL A 82 5.99 21.23 -6.06
C VAL A 82 5.11 21.76 -7.19
N ILE A 83 4.39 22.87 -7.01
CA ILE A 83 3.60 23.43 -8.12
C ILE A 83 4.49 23.91 -9.27
N THR A 84 5.61 24.57 -8.95
CA THR A 84 6.57 25.04 -9.98
C THR A 84 7.13 23.86 -10.76
N PHE A 85 7.42 22.73 -10.11
CA PHE A 85 7.83 21.50 -10.76
C PHE A 85 6.76 20.92 -11.68
N ILE A 86 5.52 20.83 -11.20
CA ILE A 86 4.39 20.34 -12.00
C ILE A 86 4.23 21.19 -13.27
N GLU A 87 4.20 22.51 -13.13
CA GLU A 87 4.06 23.44 -14.26
C GLU A 87 5.27 23.39 -15.21
N THR A 88 6.49 23.25 -14.67
CA THR A 88 7.71 23.07 -15.47
C THR A 88 7.67 21.78 -16.28
N MET A 89 7.20 20.68 -15.67
CA MET A 89 7.05 19.40 -16.35
C MET A 89 5.98 19.46 -17.44
N LEU A 90 4.84 20.12 -17.20
CA LEU A 90 3.83 20.34 -18.22
C LEU A 90 4.39 21.17 -19.39
N ALA A 91 5.04 22.29 -19.10
CA ALA A 91 5.66 23.15 -20.11
C ALA A 91 6.73 22.40 -20.93
N ARG A 92 7.57 21.58 -20.27
CA ARG A 92 8.61 20.74 -20.91
C ARG A 92 8.05 19.81 -21.98
N TYR A 93 6.80 19.37 -21.83
CA TYR A 93 6.12 18.47 -22.77
C TYR A 93 5.02 19.15 -23.58
N GLY A 94 4.88 20.48 -23.51
CA GLY A 94 3.87 21.24 -24.25
C GLY A 94 2.44 20.87 -23.86
N LEU A 95 2.20 20.56 -22.59
CA LEU A 95 0.88 20.18 -22.06
C LEU A 95 0.30 21.31 -21.22
N GLU A 96 -1.03 21.41 -21.21
CA GLU A 96 -1.78 22.34 -20.37
C GLU A 96 -2.35 21.65 -19.12
N LYS A 97 -2.82 22.44 -18.14
CA LYS A 97 -3.48 21.92 -16.92
C LYS A 97 -4.76 21.12 -17.21
N THR A 98 -5.42 21.37 -18.34
CA THR A 98 -6.58 20.61 -18.83
C THR A 98 -6.20 19.19 -19.26
N GLN A 99 -4.95 19.00 -19.67
CA GLN A 99 -4.33 17.72 -20.09
C GLN A 99 -3.51 17.09 -18.95
N CYS A 100 -3.88 17.41 -17.71
CA CYS A 100 -3.20 16.94 -16.52
C CYS A 100 -4.21 16.31 -15.55
N THR A 101 -3.82 15.18 -14.94
CA THR A 101 -4.52 14.59 -13.80
C THR A 101 -3.64 14.63 -12.58
N LEU A 102 -4.15 15.22 -11.50
CA LEU A 102 -3.55 15.12 -10.17
C LEU A 102 -4.24 13.98 -9.42
N ALA A 103 -3.46 13.02 -8.92
CA ALA A 103 -4.01 11.89 -8.21
C ALA A 103 -3.20 11.52 -6.97
N GLY A 104 -3.88 10.97 -5.97
CA GLY A 104 -3.21 10.43 -4.79
C GLY A 104 -4.18 9.82 -3.78
N PHE A 105 -3.62 9.21 -2.76
CA PHE A 105 -4.37 8.51 -1.71
C PHE A 105 -3.90 8.91 -0.32
N SER A 106 -4.82 8.90 0.64
CA SER A 106 -4.51 9.28 2.01
C SER A 106 -3.90 10.68 1.97
N LYS A 107 -2.69 10.85 2.48
CA LYS A 107 -1.90 12.09 2.37
C LYS A 107 -1.80 12.61 0.93
N GLY A 108 -1.57 11.72 -0.03
CA GLY A 108 -1.51 12.07 -1.44
C GLY A 108 -2.86 12.50 -2.01
N GLY A 109 -3.96 11.99 -1.45
CA GLY A 109 -5.32 12.38 -1.83
C GLY A 109 -5.64 13.79 -1.36
N SER A 110 -5.17 14.16 -0.16
CA SER A 110 -5.19 15.52 0.35
C SER A 110 -4.40 16.46 -0.57
N ALA A 111 -3.20 16.07 -0.99
CA ALA A 111 -2.37 16.84 -1.90
C ALA A 111 -3.05 17.00 -3.29
N ALA A 112 -3.57 15.92 -3.88
CA ALA A 112 -4.25 15.99 -5.17
C ALA A 112 -5.43 16.98 -5.14
N LEU A 113 -6.23 16.97 -4.06
CA LEU A 113 -7.29 17.94 -3.86
C LEU A 113 -6.74 19.35 -3.64
N TRP A 114 -5.77 19.53 -2.75
CA TRP A 114 -5.17 20.83 -2.46
C TRP A 114 -4.64 21.51 -3.71
N TYR A 115 -3.77 20.84 -4.47
CA TYR A 115 -3.18 21.39 -5.68
C TYR A 115 -4.22 21.56 -6.78
N GLY A 116 -5.14 20.61 -6.92
CA GLY A 116 -6.15 20.66 -7.97
C GLY A 116 -7.12 21.81 -7.82
N LEU A 117 -7.59 22.03 -6.59
CA LEU A 117 -8.50 23.13 -6.26
C LEU A 117 -7.77 24.48 -6.28
N LYS A 118 -6.61 24.60 -5.62
CA LYS A 118 -5.90 25.88 -5.48
C LYS A 118 -5.33 26.38 -6.80
N TYR A 119 -4.75 25.49 -7.61
CA TYR A 119 -4.02 25.84 -8.83
C TYR A 119 -4.78 25.53 -10.12
N GLN A 120 -6.09 25.29 -10.03
CA GLN A 120 -7.02 25.18 -11.15
C GLN A 120 -6.69 24.05 -12.13
N PHE A 121 -6.36 22.87 -11.61
CA PHE A 121 -6.26 21.68 -12.45
C PHE A 121 -7.64 21.08 -12.69
N LYS A 122 -7.87 20.60 -13.91
CA LYS A 122 -9.19 20.13 -14.33
C LYS A 122 -9.52 18.74 -13.80
N ASN A 123 -8.54 17.82 -13.77
CA ASN A 123 -8.79 16.42 -13.40
C ASN A 123 -8.13 16.08 -12.06
N ILE A 124 -8.94 15.65 -11.10
CA ILE A 124 -8.52 15.34 -9.74
C ILE A 124 -9.06 13.96 -9.35
N ILE A 125 -8.18 13.06 -8.94
CA ILE A 125 -8.54 11.75 -8.40
C ILE A 125 -8.04 11.66 -6.96
N SER A 126 -8.94 11.48 -6.01
CA SER A 126 -8.60 11.41 -4.60
C SER A 126 -9.23 10.19 -3.96
N THR A 127 -8.39 9.37 -3.33
CA THR A 127 -8.81 8.16 -2.60
C THR A 127 -8.56 8.37 -1.12
N VAL A 128 -9.62 8.26 -0.30
CA VAL A 128 -9.56 8.38 1.19
C VAL A 128 -8.69 9.54 1.72
N PRO A 129 -8.89 10.80 1.25
CA PRO A 129 -8.06 11.93 1.67
C PRO A 129 -8.23 12.26 3.15
N GLN A 130 -7.17 12.72 3.81
CA GLN A 130 -7.30 13.44 5.09
C GLN A 130 -7.61 14.91 4.85
N PHE A 131 -8.63 15.43 5.49
CA PHE A 131 -8.95 16.86 5.48
C PHE A 131 -8.31 17.57 6.66
N HIS A 132 -8.22 16.92 7.81
CA HIS A 132 -7.59 17.44 9.03
C HIS A 132 -6.11 17.04 9.09
N ILE A 133 -5.31 17.66 8.21
CA ILE A 133 -3.88 17.33 8.02
C ILE A 133 -3.08 17.49 9.33
N GLY A 134 -3.25 18.60 10.04
CA GLY A 134 -2.49 18.92 11.24
C GLY A 134 -2.79 17.96 12.37
N SER A 135 -4.07 17.78 12.71
CA SER A 135 -4.52 16.84 13.73
C SER A 135 -4.11 15.41 13.41
N TYR A 136 -4.26 14.97 12.15
CA TYR A 136 -3.87 13.62 11.75
C TYR A 136 -2.36 13.40 11.86
N ALA A 137 -1.54 14.32 11.32
CA ALA A 137 -0.09 14.23 11.38
C ALA A 137 0.39 14.26 12.83
N ARG A 138 -0.10 15.19 13.66
CA ARG A 138 0.30 15.31 15.07
C ARG A 138 0.02 14.03 15.87
N LYS A 139 -1.16 13.43 15.65
CA LYS A 139 -1.58 12.21 16.36
C LYS A 139 -0.84 10.95 15.91
N ASN A 140 -0.75 10.73 14.59
CA ASN A 140 -0.29 9.45 14.03
C ASN A 140 1.16 9.48 13.58
N TRP A 141 1.72 10.67 13.31
CA TRP A 141 3.05 10.88 12.77
C TRP A 141 3.72 12.10 13.44
N PRO A 142 3.93 12.11 14.77
CA PRO A 142 4.39 13.30 15.49
C PRO A 142 5.71 13.88 14.96
N GLY A 143 6.64 13.02 14.52
CA GLY A 143 7.88 13.48 13.87
C GLY A 143 7.65 14.17 12.53
N VAL A 144 6.65 13.77 11.75
CA VAL A 144 6.22 14.46 10.51
C VAL A 144 5.61 15.81 10.86
N PHE A 145 4.75 15.84 11.88
CA PHE A 145 4.14 17.09 12.31
C PHE A 145 5.20 18.10 12.75
N SER A 146 6.10 17.72 13.66
CA SER A 146 7.21 18.59 14.09
C SER A 146 8.10 19.05 12.94
N HIS A 147 8.29 18.21 11.91
CA HIS A 147 9.03 18.59 10.70
C HIS A 147 8.29 19.64 9.86
N MET A 148 6.96 19.59 9.81
CA MET A 148 6.13 20.56 9.09
C MET A 148 5.98 21.89 9.84
N SER A 149 5.80 21.84 11.15
CA SER A 149 5.56 23.01 12.03
C SER A 149 6.84 23.68 12.52
N GLY A 150 7.92 22.92 12.70
CA GLY A 150 9.12 23.32 13.43
C GLY A 150 9.00 23.21 14.96
N ASP A 151 7.80 22.97 15.49
CA ASP A 151 7.48 22.85 16.92
C ASP A 151 6.27 21.90 17.16
N ASP A 152 5.71 21.82 18.37
CA ASP A 152 4.44 21.08 18.61
C ASP A 152 3.25 22.05 18.79
N SER A 153 3.13 23.05 17.91
CA SER A 153 2.10 24.09 18.02
C SER A 153 0.70 23.60 17.64
N GLU A 154 -0.21 23.56 18.61
CA GLU A 154 -1.64 23.28 18.38
C GLU A 154 -2.27 24.31 17.44
N ALA A 155 -1.89 25.58 17.53
CA ALA A 155 -2.38 26.63 16.62
C ALA A 155 -1.98 26.34 15.16
N PHE A 156 -0.79 25.78 14.95
CA PHE A 156 -0.37 25.38 13.60
C PHE A 156 -1.09 24.10 13.12
N ALA A 157 -1.37 23.14 14.01
CA ALA A 157 -2.22 22.00 13.67
C ALA A 157 -3.59 22.46 13.17
N LEU A 158 -4.25 23.37 13.90
CA LEU A 158 -5.54 23.94 13.49
C LEU A 158 -5.45 24.75 12.20
N LYS A 159 -4.34 25.46 11.97
CA LYS A 159 -4.07 26.14 10.69
C LYS A 159 -4.02 25.15 9.53
N LEU A 160 -3.33 24.01 9.69
CA LEU A 160 -3.26 22.96 8.68
C LEU A 160 -4.61 22.28 8.45
N ASP A 161 -5.36 22.00 9.53
CA ASP A 161 -6.71 21.41 9.45
C ASP A 161 -7.71 22.28 8.70
N ALA A 162 -7.52 23.60 8.74
CA ALA A 162 -8.38 24.55 8.07
C ALA A 162 -8.12 24.64 6.55
N LEU A 163 -6.95 24.24 6.07
CA LEU A 163 -6.51 24.50 4.68
C LEU A 163 -7.48 23.91 3.65
N LEU A 164 -7.61 22.59 3.62
CA LEU A 164 -8.38 21.90 2.61
C LEU A 164 -9.90 22.13 2.75
N PRO A 165 -10.51 22.07 3.96
CA PRO A 165 -11.92 22.42 4.14
C PRO A 165 -12.28 23.83 3.66
N GLN A 166 -11.49 24.84 4.01
CA GLN A 166 -11.76 26.23 3.59
C GLN A 166 -11.59 26.40 2.08
N LEU A 167 -10.56 25.78 1.50
CA LEU A 167 -10.34 25.81 0.05
C LEU A 167 -11.52 25.17 -0.69
N LEU A 168 -11.94 23.98 -0.26
CA LEU A 168 -13.07 23.27 -0.84
C LEU A 168 -14.35 24.10 -0.75
N SER A 169 -14.68 24.66 0.42
CA SER A 169 -15.88 25.47 0.63
C SER A 169 -15.89 26.73 -0.23
N ARG A 170 -14.75 27.44 -0.33
CA ARG A 170 -14.64 28.74 -1.03
C ARG A 170 -14.43 28.63 -2.54
N ASP A 171 -14.08 27.46 -3.08
CA ASP A 171 -13.83 27.34 -4.52
C ASP A 171 -15.10 27.66 -5.34
N THR A 172 -14.94 28.52 -6.33
CA THR A 172 -15.99 28.98 -7.26
C THR A 172 -15.72 28.56 -8.70
N ALA A 173 -14.55 27.97 -9.00
CA ALA A 173 -14.24 27.43 -10.31
C ALA A 173 -14.75 26.00 -10.43
N LEU A 174 -16.02 25.84 -10.78
CA LEU A 174 -16.75 24.57 -10.64
C LEU A 174 -16.61 23.60 -11.83
N ASP A 175 -15.97 24.01 -12.93
CA ASP A 175 -15.65 23.14 -14.09
C ASP A 175 -14.42 22.27 -13.79
N LYS A 176 -14.60 21.31 -12.87
CA LYS A 176 -13.60 20.32 -12.49
C LYS A 176 -14.19 18.91 -12.54
N ASN A 177 -13.34 17.96 -12.92
CA ASN A 177 -13.60 16.53 -12.88
C ASN A 177 -12.97 15.96 -11.59
N ILE A 178 -13.81 15.68 -10.60
CA ILE A 178 -13.37 15.18 -9.30
C ILE A 178 -13.88 13.76 -9.13
N TYR A 179 -12.96 12.82 -8.92
CA TYR A 179 -13.25 11.42 -8.62
C TYR A 179 -12.81 11.14 -7.19
N LEU A 180 -13.77 11.05 -6.26
CA LEU A 180 -13.55 10.74 -4.85
C LEU A 180 -13.92 9.27 -4.61
N LEU A 181 -12.97 8.48 -4.12
CA LEU A 181 -13.15 7.06 -3.87
C LEU A 181 -12.92 6.77 -2.39
N THR A 182 -13.89 6.13 -1.74
CA THR A 182 -13.89 5.91 -0.29
C THR A 182 -14.65 4.62 0.07
N SER A 183 -14.76 4.33 1.37
CA SER A 183 -15.58 3.28 1.95
C SER A 183 -15.98 3.67 3.37
N GLU A 184 -17.21 3.35 3.78
CA GLU A 184 -17.64 3.56 5.17
C GLU A 184 -16.90 2.65 6.16
N ALA A 185 -16.29 1.56 5.67
CA ALA A 185 -15.45 0.67 6.47
C ALA A 185 -14.05 1.26 6.76
N ASP A 186 -13.70 2.40 6.16
CA ASP A 186 -12.47 3.11 6.54
C ASP A 186 -12.66 3.80 7.90
N ILE A 187 -11.78 3.50 8.86
CA ILE A 187 -11.78 4.14 10.18
C ILE A 187 -11.64 5.68 10.10
N GLN A 188 -11.11 6.21 9.00
CA GLN A 188 -10.96 7.65 8.78
C GLN A 188 -12.17 8.28 8.09
N TYR A 189 -13.12 7.50 7.56
CA TYR A 189 -14.23 8.00 6.76
C TYR A 189 -15.08 9.04 7.49
N GLU A 190 -15.49 8.72 8.72
CA GLU A 190 -16.40 9.56 9.51
C GLU A 190 -15.81 10.93 9.84
N SER A 191 -14.49 11.01 10.10
CA SER A 191 -13.83 12.27 10.46
C SER A 191 -13.27 13.01 9.24
N GLU A 192 -12.72 12.29 8.27
CA GLU A 192 -11.92 12.90 7.21
C GLU A 192 -12.69 13.10 5.90
N VAL A 193 -13.68 12.27 5.58
CA VAL A 193 -14.31 12.28 4.24
C VAL A 193 -15.77 12.67 4.32
N LYS A 194 -16.56 11.96 5.12
CA LYS A 194 -18.01 12.14 5.23
C LYS A 194 -18.45 13.59 5.46
N PRO A 195 -17.80 14.40 6.33
CA PRO A 195 -18.24 15.77 6.59
C PRO A 195 -18.19 16.69 5.38
N TYR A 196 -17.39 16.34 4.36
CA TYR A 196 -17.08 17.20 3.22
C TYR A 196 -17.72 16.75 1.91
N ILE A 197 -18.36 15.58 1.86
CA ILE A 197 -18.95 15.05 0.62
C ILE A 197 -19.94 16.03 -0.01
N SER A 198 -20.79 16.68 0.79
CA SER A 198 -21.78 17.63 0.28
C SER A 198 -21.15 18.84 -0.43
N GLU A 199 -19.97 19.28 0.03
CA GLU A 199 -19.24 20.42 -0.55
C GLU A 199 -18.68 20.12 -1.95
N PHE A 200 -18.59 18.84 -2.34
CA PHE A 200 -18.18 18.46 -3.70
C PHE A 200 -19.33 18.51 -4.72
N ARG A 201 -20.59 18.48 -4.29
CA ARG A 201 -21.74 18.42 -5.20
C ARG A 201 -21.92 19.67 -6.06
N LYS A 202 -21.23 20.77 -5.72
CA LYS A 202 -21.20 21.99 -6.55
C LYS A 202 -20.35 21.86 -7.82
N TYR A 203 -19.43 20.91 -7.91
CA TYR A 203 -18.61 20.73 -9.12
C TYR A 203 -19.41 20.06 -10.24
N GLN A 204 -19.22 20.53 -11.48
CA GLN A 204 -19.99 20.07 -12.65
C GLN A 204 -19.82 18.57 -12.95
N ASN A 205 -18.68 17.99 -12.58
CA ASN A 205 -18.40 16.57 -12.74
C ASN A 205 -17.76 15.99 -11.47
N PHE A 206 -18.53 16.02 -10.37
CA PHE A 206 -18.22 15.27 -9.17
C PHE A 206 -18.67 13.81 -9.30
N ASN A 207 -17.79 12.89 -8.92
CA ASN A 207 -18.01 11.46 -8.92
C ASN A 207 -17.61 10.91 -7.55
N LEU A 208 -18.51 10.19 -6.89
CA LEU A 208 -18.27 9.53 -5.61
C LEU A 208 -18.36 8.04 -5.81
N PHE A 209 -17.36 7.29 -5.34
CA PHE A 209 -17.38 5.84 -5.34
C PHE A 209 -17.27 5.32 -3.92
N MET A 210 -18.38 4.78 -3.42
CA MET A 210 -18.49 4.21 -2.08
C MET A 210 -18.35 2.69 -2.16
N ALA A 211 -17.20 2.14 -1.77
CA ALA A 211 -17.01 0.70 -1.75
C ALA A 211 -17.66 0.06 -0.52
N GLN A 212 -18.47 -0.99 -0.75
CA GLN A 212 -19.11 -1.80 0.26
C GLN A 212 -18.64 -3.26 0.09
N SER A 213 -17.60 -3.65 0.84
CA SER A 213 -17.02 -4.99 0.72
C SER A 213 -16.45 -5.45 2.06
N MET A 214 -16.70 -6.72 2.42
CA MET A 214 -16.01 -7.36 3.55
C MET A 214 -14.49 -7.44 3.39
N LEU A 215 -13.95 -7.25 2.17
CA LEU A 215 -12.52 -7.19 1.92
C LEU A 215 -11.87 -5.84 2.31
N ILE A 216 -12.68 -4.86 2.68
CA ILE A 216 -12.24 -3.57 3.22
C ILE A 216 -12.53 -3.54 4.72
N ARG A 217 -11.47 -3.55 5.51
CA ARG A 217 -11.50 -3.47 6.99
C ARG A 217 -10.49 -2.46 7.53
N GLU A 218 -9.60 -1.96 6.67
CA GLU A 218 -8.53 -1.03 7.00
C GLU A 218 -8.36 0.04 5.92
N HIS A 219 -7.86 1.20 6.34
CA HIS A 219 -7.63 2.35 5.47
C HIS A 219 -6.80 2.03 4.21
N ASN A 220 -5.75 1.23 4.34
CA ASN A 220 -4.89 0.85 3.21
C ASN A 220 -5.57 -0.09 2.20
N GLN A 221 -6.66 -0.76 2.57
CA GLN A 221 -7.38 -1.68 1.69
C GLN A 221 -8.32 -0.96 0.73
N VAL A 222 -8.86 0.21 1.11
CA VAL A 222 -9.82 0.98 0.29
C VAL A 222 -9.24 1.29 -1.09
N THR A 223 -8.07 1.91 -1.13
CA THR A 223 -7.38 2.24 -2.40
C THR A 223 -7.06 0.98 -3.19
N SER A 224 -6.61 -0.08 -2.52
CA SER A 224 -6.29 -1.36 -3.18
C SER A 224 -7.52 -1.97 -3.86
N TYR A 225 -8.70 -1.87 -3.23
CA TYR A 225 -9.96 -2.38 -3.75
C TYR A 225 -10.37 -1.61 -5.02
N HIS A 226 -10.18 -0.29 -5.00
CA HIS A 226 -10.50 0.60 -6.11
C HIS A 226 -9.52 0.57 -7.29
N VAL A 227 -8.38 -0.15 -7.22
CA VAL A 227 -7.35 -0.19 -8.28
C VAL A 227 -7.94 -0.44 -9.68
N PRO A 228 -8.83 -1.43 -9.92
CA PRO A 228 -9.35 -1.69 -11.26
C PRO A 228 -10.13 -0.49 -11.83
N LEU A 229 -10.98 0.14 -11.01
CA LEU A 229 -11.74 1.32 -11.40
C LEU A 229 -10.83 2.53 -11.63
N LEU A 230 -9.84 2.74 -10.74
CA LEU A 230 -8.85 3.80 -10.87
C LEU A 230 -8.11 3.70 -12.21
N LEU A 231 -7.67 2.51 -12.61
CA LEU A 231 -7.02 2.30 -13.91
C LEU A 231 -7.96 2.68 -15.07
N GLY A 232 -9.23 2.32 -14.99
CA GLY A 232 -10.25 2.74 -15.96
C GLY A 232 -10.38 4.26 -16.06
N ILE A 233 -10.42 4.97 -14.92
CA ILE A 233 -10.49 6.44 -14.88
C ILE A 233 -9.21 7.05 -15.44
N PHE A 234 -8.03 6.59 -14.99
CA PHE A 234 -6.74 7.08 -15.49
C PHE A 234 -6.64 6.93 -17.00
N TYR A 235 -7.04 5.79 -17.55
CA TYR A 235 -6.90 5.52 -18.98
C TYR A 235 -7.89 6.33 -19.79
N SER A 236 -9.13 6.48 -19.31
CA SER A 236 -10.14 7.31 -19.97
C SER A 236 -9.70 8.78 -20.02
N LEU A 237 -9.27 9.34 -18.89
CA LEU A 237 -8.76 10.71 -18.82
C LEU A 237 -7.52 10.91 -19.71
N SER A 238 -6.63 9.93 -19.74
CA SER A 238 -5.44 9.97 -20.60
C SER A 238 -5.79 10.04 -22.09
N GLN A 239 -6.95 9.52 -22.48
CA GLN A 239 -7.46 9.57 -23.87
C GLN A 239 -8.36 10.78 -24.12
N GLY A 240 -8.54 11.69 -23.16
CA GLY A 240 -9.46 12.80 -23.25
C GLY A 240 -10.95 12.40 -23.12
N ALA A 241 -11.24 11.12 -22.89
CA ALA A 241 -12.58 10.64 -22.59
C ALA A 241 -12.86 10.87 -21.11
N VAL A 242 -13.51 11.97 -20.77
CA VAL A 242 -13.79 12.37 -19.38
C VAL A 242 -15.04 11.66 -18.86
N PRO A 243 -14.93 10.67 -17.96
CA PRO A 243 -16.10 9.93 -17.50
C PRO A 243 -16.97 10.75 -16.53
N ARG A 244 -18.27 10.49 -16.55
CA ARG A 244 -19.28 11.02 -15.62
C ARG A 244 -20.13 9.86 -15.10
N TYR A 245 -19.82 9.41 -13.90
CA TYR A 245 -20.48 8.30 -13.21
C TYR A 245 -21.51 8.79 -12.18
N GLY A 246 -21.29 9.98 -11.59
CA GLY A 246 -22.09 10.47 -10.46
C GLY A 246 -21.72 9.77 -9.15
N GLU A 247 -22.69 9.56 -8.28
CA GLU A 247 -22.50 8.85 -7.01
C GLU A 247 -22.82 7.36 -7.20
N CYS A 248 -21.86 6.49 -6.92
CA CYS A 248 -21.93 5.06 -7.14
C CYS A 248 -21.61 4.30 -5.85
N GLU A 249 -22.49 3.39 -5.47
CA GLU A 249 -22.20 2.35 -4.49
C GLU A 249 -21.62 1.13 -5.21
N LEU A 250 -20.42 0.70 -4.80
CA LEU A 250 -19.74 -0.46 -5.37
C LEU A 250 -19.92 -1.64 -4.40
N SER A 251 -21.04 -2.34 -4.57
CA SER A 251 -21.36 -3.52 -3.76
C SER A 251 -20.54 -4.73 -4.21
N ALA A 252 -19.89 -5.40 -3.25
CA ALA A 252 -19.23 -6.68 -3.47
C ALA A 252 -20.17 -7.86 -3.20
N ASP A 253 -19.74 -9.06 -3.59
CA ASP A 253 -20.27 -10.28 -3.00
C ASP A 253 -19.90 -10.30 -1.50
N ASN A 254 -20.93 -10.35 -0.66
CA ASN A 254 -20.80 -10.45 0.79
C ASN A 254 -21.13 -11.88 1.29
N SER A 255 -20.88 -12.88 0.46
CA SER A 255 -20.99 -14.29 0.82
C SER A 255 -20.02 -14.67 1.93
N LEU A 256 -20.52 -15.49 2.86
CA LEU A 256 -19.72 -16.17 3.87
C LEU A 256 -19.73 -17.65 3.53
N LEU A 257 -18.56 -18.28 3.54
CA LEU A 257 -18.48 -19.71 3.33
C LEU A 257 -18.71 -20.49 4.63
N PRO A 258 -19.44 -21.62 4.59
CA PRO A 258 -19.49 -22.51 5.73
C PRO A 258 -18.09 -23.06 6.01
N ARG A 259 -17.77 -23.23 7.30
CA ARG A 259 -16.51 -23.83 7.68
C ARG A 259 -16.40 -25.25 7.11
N PRO A 260 -15.33 -25.60 6.39
CA PRO A 260 -15.16 -26.94 5.84
C PRO A 260 -14.90 -27.95 6.96
N VAL A 261 -15.42 -29.17 6.77
CA VAL A 261 -15.20 -30.30 7.70
C VAL A 261 -13.72 -30.67 7.78
N LYS A 262 -13.03 -30.66 6.63
CA LYS A 262 -11.60 -30.93 6.51
C LYS A 262 -10.93 -29.78 5.76
N PRO A 263 -10.45 -28.74 6.46
CA PRO A 263 -9.84 -27.60 5.81
C PRO A 263 -8.52 -28.00 5.12
N GLN A 264 -8.28 -27.44 3.94
CA GLN A 264 -7.03 -27.66 3.22
C GLN A 264 -5.95 -26.70 3.73
N PRO A 265 -4.75 -27.18 4.11
CA PRO A 265 -3.66 -26.30 4.49
C PRO A 265 -3.07 -25.59 3.27
N PHE A 266 -2.71 -24.33 3.46
CA PHE A 266 -2.01 -23.51 2.47
C PHE A 266 -0.75 -22.92 3.11
N ALA A 267 0.43 -23.29 2.58
CA ALA A 267 1.74 -22.95 3.15
C ALA A 267 2.72 -22.51 2.05
N VAL A 268 2.95 -21.20 1.92
CA VAL A 268 3.80 -20.63 0.85
C VAL A 268 4.83 -19.67 1.42
N LEU A 269 6.11 -19.92 1.13
CA LEU A 269 7.21 -19.03 1.44
C LEU A 269 7.18 -17.79 0.52
N LYS A 270 7.29 -16.60 1.10
CA LYS A 270 7.26 -15.33 0.36
C LYS A 270 8.57 -14.56 0.46
N LYS A 271 9.26 -14.64 1.58
CA LYS A 271 10.58 -14.05 1.77
C LYS A 271 11.46 -14.99 2.58
N ILE A 272 12.74 -14.98 2.24
CA ILE A 272 13.74 -15.69 3.00
C ILE A 272 15.06 -14.95 2.95
N ALA A 273 15.74 -14.93 4.10
CA ALA A 273 17.14 -14.56 4.21
C ALA A 273 17.83 -15.49 5.21
N VAL A 274 19.16 -15.57 5.13
CA VAL A 274 20.00 -16.29 6.09
C VAL A 274 21.22 -15.45 6.46
N LYS A 275 21.70 -15.60 7.70
CA LYS A 275 22.94 -14.99 8.20
C LYS A 275 23.60 -15.95 9.19
N GLY A 276 24.75 -16.51 8.84
CA GLY A 276 25.30 -17.65 9.58
C GLY A 276 24.28 -18.77 9.72
N SER A 277 24.07 -19.24 10.93
CA SER A 277 23.12 -20.27 11.33
C SER A 277 21.68 -19.75 11.52
N VAL A 278 21.44 -18.46 11.29
CA VAL A 278 20.13 -17.81 11.55
C VAL A 278 19.30 -17.74 10.27
N PHE A 279 18.07 -18.23 10.35
CA PHE A 279 17.10 -18.38 9.29
C PHE A 279 15.95 -17.36 9.45
N PHE A 280 15.64 -16.57 8.41
CA PHE A 280 14.63 -15.49 8.46
C PHE A 280 13.48 -15.73 7.46
N PRO A 281 12.62 -16.72 7.71
CA PRO A 281 11.52 -17.06 6.82
C PRO A 281 10.29 -16.18 7.08
N GLU A 282 9.62 -15.79 6.01
CA GLU A 282 8.28 -15.19 6.07
C GLU A 282 7.39 -15.73 4.95
N GLY A 283 6.11 -15.92 5.25
CA GLY A 283 5.18 -16.40 4.26
C GLY A 283 3.76 -16.56 4.79
N ILE A 284 2.96 -17.31 4.05
CA ILE A 284 1.55 -17.54 4.33
C ILE A 284 1.39 -18.96 4.89
N ALA A 285 0.68 -19.10 6.00
CA ALA A 285 0.27 -20.35 6.58
C ALA A 285 -1.17 -20.23 7.10
N VAL A 286 -2.12 -20.89 6.45
CA VAL A 286 -3.53 -20.91 6.85
C VAL A 286 -4.16 -22.27 6.63
N LEU A 287 -5.32 -22.48 7.26
CA LEU A 287 -6.26 -23.54 6.91
C LEU A 287 -7.41 -22.91 6.11
N LYS A 288 -7.50 -23.19 4.81
CA LYS A 288 -8.54 -22.62 3.95
C LYS A 288 -9.94 -22.93 4.49
N GLY A 289 -10.78 -21.91 4.54
CA GLY A 289 -12.14 -21.94 5.09
C GLY A 289 -12.21 -21.75 6.61
N VAL A 290 -11.09 -21.61 7.32
CA VAL A 290 -11.05 -21.37 8.77
C VAL A 290 -10.48 -19.98 9.04
N SER A 291 -11.29 -19.13 9.66
CA SER A 291 -10.89 -17.77 10.02
C SER A 291 -9.74 -17.77 11.03
N CYS A 292 -8.72 -16.95 10.79
CA CYS A 292 -7.69 -16.57 11.76
C CYS A 292 -7.64 -15.04 11.90
N ALA A 293 -8.75 -14.48 12.36
CA ALA A 293 -8.91 -13.04 12.56
C ALA A 293 -8.07 -12.56 13.76
N GLU A 294 -7.96 -13.39 14.81
CA GLU A 294 -7.27 -13.07 16.05
C GLU A 294 -5.98 -13.87 16.23
N TYR A 295 -5.02 -13.30 16.97
CA TYR A 295 -3.72 -13.97 17.21
C TYR A 295 -3.86 -15.29 18.00
N GLN A 296 -4.93 -15.46 18.76
CA GLN A 296 -5.18 -16.73 19.45
C GLN A 296 -5.74 -17.81 18.53
N ASP A 297 -6.28 -17.43 17.36
CA ASP A 297 -6.97 -18.36 16.46
C ASP A 297 -6.01 -19.31 15.76
N ILE A 298 -4.74 -18.91 15.56
CA ILE A 298 -3.78 -19.66 14.75
C ILE A 298 -2.43 -19.82 15.44
N GLN A 299 -1.86 -21.01 15.35
CA GLN A 299 -0.50 -21.34 15.76
C GLN A 299 0.19 -22.05 14.61
N VAL A 300 1.45 -21.69 14.35
CA VAL A 300 2.26 -22.30 13.31
C VAL A 300 3.57 -22.78 13.93
N ASP A 301 3.87 -24.04 13.70
CA ASP A 301 5.12 -24.69 14.08
C ASP A 301 5.87 -25.08 12.79
N MET A 302 7.15 -24.71 12.71
CA MET A 302 8.02 -25.05 11.58
C MET A 302 8.76 -26.34 11.86
N VAL A 303 8.65 -27.29 10.95
CA VAL A 303 9.14 -28.65 11.11
C VAL A 303 10.24 -28.89 10.09
N PHE A 304 11.43 -29.25 10.57
CA PHE A 304 12.57 -29.62 9.73
C PHE A 304 12.70 -31.14 9.73
N LYS A 305 12.48 -31.75 8.57
CA LYS A 305 12.38 -33.21 8.45
C LYS A 305 13.41 -33.77 7.46
N THR A 306 14.05 -34.85 7.88
CA THR A 306 14.90 -35.69 7.04
C THR A 306 14.68 -37.16 7.43
N ASP A 307 15.39 -38.10 6.80
CA ASP A 307 15.20 -39.53 7.06
C ASP A 307 15.51 -39.86 8.53
N GLY A 308 14.49 -40.32 9.26
CA GLY A 308 14.60 -40.72 10.66
C GLY A 308 14.79 -39.59 11.67
N PHE A 309 14.73 -38.32 11.26
CA PHE A 309 14.87 -37.17 12.15
C PHE A 309 13.84 -36.07 11.84
N GLU A 310 13.28 -35.51 12.90
CA GLU A 310 12.37 -34.38 12.85
C GLU A 310 12.63 -33.47 14.05
N ASP A 311 12.71 -32.17 13.81
CA ASP A 311 12.77 -31.15 14.86
C ASP A 311 11.76 -30.03 14.56
N VAL A 312 11.25 -29.41 15.62
CA VAL A 312 10.10 -28.51 15.55
C VAL A 312 10.40 -27.21 16.27
N PHE A 313 10.19 -26.09 15.57
CA PHE A 313 10.41 -24.75 16.07
C PHE A 313 9.12 -23.95 16.03
N ARG A 314 8.71 -23.44 17.18
CA ARG A 314 7.61 -22.46 17.26
C ARG A 314 8.04 -21.18 16.56
N ILE A 315 7.26 -20.73 15.58
CA ILE A 315 7.46 -19.45 14.90
C ILE A 315 6.38 -18.44 15.30
N ALA A 316 6.66 -17.17 15.05
CA ALA A 316 5.72 -16.09 15.27
C ALA A 316 4.79 -15.90 14.07
N LYS A 317 3.87 -14.97 14.22
CA LYS A 317 2.91 -14.59 13.19
C LYS A 317 2.66 -13.08 13.25
N ALA A 318 2.31 -12.51 12.10
CA ALA A 318 2.07 -11.09 11.95
C ALA A 318 0.70 -10.82 11.32
N HIS A 319 0.21 -9.62 11.57
CA HIS A 319 -1.01 -9.12 10.93
C HIS A 319 -0.75 -8.70 9.48
N ARG A 320 -1.52 -9.24 8.53
CA ARG A 320 -1.50 -8.92 7.10
C ARG A 320 -2.93 -8.95 6.54
N SER A 321 -3.64 -7.84 6.65
CA SER A 321 -5.04 -7.72 6.20
C SER A 321 -5.27 -8.04 4.71
N ILE A 322 -4.23 -7.90 3.88
CA ILE A 322 -4.27 -8.25 2.45
C ILE A 322 -4.48 -9.75 2.19
N LEU A 323 -4.16 -10.63 3.14
CA LEU A 323 -4.27 -12.08 2.96
C LEU A 323 -5.70 -12.52 2.67
N SER A 324 -6.67 -11.92 3.37
CA SER A 324 -8.10 -12.19 3.16
C SER A 324 -8.54 -11.94 1.70
N ARG A 325 -7.91 -10.99 1.01
CA ARG A 325 -8.15 -10.73 -0.41
C ARG A 325 -7.37 -11.67 -1.32
N GLN A 326 -6.11 -11.96 -1.00
CA GLN A 326 -5.27 -12.85 -1.81
C GLN A 326 -5.77 -14.29 -1.82
N LEU A 327 -6.40 -14.71 -0.73
CA LEU A 327 -6.93 -16.06 -0.52
C LEU A 327 -8.46 -16.12 -0.67
N TYR A 328 -9.07 -15.08 -1.21
CA TYR A 328 -10.52 -15.06 -1.45
C TYR A 328 -10.88 -16.10 -2.50
N GLU A 329 -11.81 -16.99 -2.16
CA GLU A 329 -12.28 -18.09 -2.99
C GLU A 329 -13.77 -18.26 -2.67
N ASP A 330 -14.65 -17.74 -3.54
CA ASP A 330 -16.12 -17.84 -3.50
C ASP A 330 -16.84 -17.35 -2.23
N GLY A 331 -16.11 -16.82 -1.25
CA GLY A 331 -16.67 -16.10 -0.12
C GLY A 331 -15.64 -15.67 0.92
N PHE A 332 -16.07 -14.79 1.81
CA PHE A 332 -15.18 -14.13 2.75
C PHE A 332 -14.77 -15.06 3.90
N VAL A 333 -13.46 -15.13 4.11
CA VAL A 333 -12.83 -15.68 5.30
C VAL A 333 -11.70 -14.74 5.71
N ASN A 334 -11.63 -14.41 7.00
CA ASN A 334 -10.59 -13.54 7.52
C ASN A 334 -9.31 -14.35 7.78
N TYR A 335 -8.24 -14.05 7.04
CA TYR A 335 -6.93 -14.69 7.15
C TYR A 335 -5.85 -13.75 7.70
N ASP A 336 -6.25 -12.68 8.40
CA ASP A 336 -5.37 -11.56 8.68
C ASP A 336 -4.17 -11.94 9.57
N LYS A 337 -4.25 -13.02 10.38
CA LYS A 337 -3.11 -13.54 11.17
C LYS A 337 -2.38 -14.72 10.52
N GLY A 338 -2.65 -15.00 9.25
CA GLY A 338 -2.07 -16.10 8.48
C GLY A 338 -0.64 -15.87 7.99
N TRP A 339 0.01 -14.75 8.34
CA TRP A 339 1.41 -14.51 7.97
C TRP A 339 2.35 -15.08 9.02
N PHE A 340 3.16 -16.07 8.69
CA PHE A 340 4.19 -16.56 9.59
C PHE A 340 5.49 -15.76 9.44
N CYS A 341 6.22 -15.60 10.55
CA CYS A 341 7.53 -14.95 10.60
C CYS A 341 8.31 -15.38 11.85
N THR A 342 9.53 -14.89 12.03
CA THR A 342 10.28 -15.10 13.27
C THR A 342 9.87 -14.09 14.34
N LEU A 343 10.09 -14.43 15.61
CA LEU A 343 9.76 -13.54 16.72
C LEU A 343 10.51 -12.23 16.57
N ARG A 344 9.78 -11.11 16.55
CA ARG A 344 10.32 -9.74 16.33
C ARG A 344 11.17 -9.58 15.06
N TYR A 345 11.05 -10.50 14.10
CA TYR A 345 11.90 -10.56 12.92
C TYR A 345 13.40 -10.74 13.22
N GLU A 346 13.76 -11.27 14.40
CA GLU A 346 15.16 -11.45 14.85
C GLU A 346 15.83 -12.72 14.28
N GLY A 347 15.05 -13.56 13.59
CA GLY A 347 15.54 -14.80 13.00
C GLY A 347 15.37 -16.02 13.90
N LEU A 348 15.53 -17.21 13.33
CA LEU A 348 15.47 -18.50 14.00
C LEU A 348 16.85 -19.16 13.92
N SER A 349 17.51 -19.39 15.06
CA SER A 349 18.78 -20.10 15.07
C SER A 349 18.57 -21.59 14.78
N LEU A 350 19.31 -22.12 13.81
CA LEU A 350 19.31 -23.52 13.42
C LEU A 350 20.58 -24.27 13.87
N GLU A 351 21.32 -23.73 14.85
CA GLU A 351 22.57 -24.34 15.34
C GLU A 351 22.38 -25.74 15.94
N THR A 352 21.20 -25.97 16.54
CA THR A 352 20.84 -27.23 17.18
C THR A 352 20.47 -28.32 16.18
N LEU A 353 20.10 -27.96 14.95
CA LEU A 353 19.83 -28.94 13.90
C LEU A 353 21.14 -29.64 13.52
N PRO A 354 21.19 -30.97 13.40
CA PRO A 354 22.37 -31.66 12.86
C PRO A 354 22.76 -31.21 11.45
N ILE A 355 23.98 -31.52 11.03
CA ILE A 355 24.41 -31.28 9.65
C ILE A 355 23.61 -32.20 8.73
N GLY A 356 23.06 -31.63 7.66
CA GLY A 356 22.21 -32.37 6.74
C GLY A 356 21.26 -31.47 5.98
N THR A 357 20.46 -32.10 5.13
CA THR A 357 19.41 -31.45 4.34
C THR A 357 18.05 -31.83 4.89
N TYR A 358 17.21 -30.82 5.12
CA TYR A 358 15.90 -30.93 5.72
C TYR A 358 14.86 -30.34 4.79
N GLN A 359 13.77 -31.07 4.54
CA GLN A 359 12.57 -30.50 3.97
C GLN A 359 11.80 -29.75 5.06
N ILE A 360 11.28 -28.58 4.72
CA ILE A 360 10.53 -27.75 5.66
C ILE A 360 9.03 -28.05 5.50
N PHE A 361 8.37 -28.33 6.62
CA PHE A 361 6.92 -28.43 6.73
C PHE A 361 6.40 -27.40 7.74
N LEU A 362 5.13 -27.04 7.62
CA LEU A 362 4.41 -26.25 8.61
C LEU A 362 3.29 -27.08 9.21
N ASP A 363 3.27 -27.15 10.53
CA ASP A 363 2.13 -27.59 11.32
C ASP A 363 1.26 -26.39 11.65
N ILE A 364 0.05 -26.39 11.10
CA ILE A 364 -0.88 -25.28 11.19
C ILE A 364 -2.05 -25.71 12.05
N THR A 365 -2.12 -25.19 13.27
CA THR A 365 -3.30 -25.30 14.13
C THR A 365 -4.11 -24.01 13.98
N CYS A 366 -5.36 -24.11 13.51
CA CYS A 366 -6.26 -22.97 13.45
C CYS A 366 -7.60 -23.34 14.10
N GLN A 367 -7.94 -22.66 15.19
CA GLN A 367 -9.07 -22.95 16.05
C GLN A 367 -9.04 -24.44 16.49
N GLN A 368 -10.02 -25.24 16.08
CA GLN A 368 -10.14 -26.66 16.41
C GLN A 368 -9.61 -27.58 15.29
N SER A 369 -8.94 -27.02 14.28
CA SER A 369 -8.46 -27.77 13.13
C SER A 369 -6.94 -27.76 13.09
N TRP A 370 -6.35 -28.87 12.63
CA TRP A 370 -4.91 -29.01 12.47
C TRP A 370 -4.60 -29.68 11.13
N ALA A 371 -3.54 -29.23 10.46
CA ALA A 371 -2.97 -29.93 9.32
C ALA A 371 -1.48 -29.63 9.16
N ARG A 372 -0.74 -30.60 8.63
CA ARG A 372 0.66 -30.47 8.21
C ARG A 372 0.73 -30.29 6.69
N LYS A 373 1.59 -29.38 6.22
CA LYS A 373 1.84 -29.17 4.78
C LYS A 373 3.31 -28.84 4.54
N ALA A 374 3.89 -29.38 3.46
CA ALA A 374 5.22 -28.97 3.03
C ALA A 374 5.21 -27.47 2.70
N LEU A 375 6.26 -26.76 3.11
CA LEU A 375 6.40 -25.36 2.75
C LEU A 375 6.77 -25.27 1.28
N GLU A 376 5.95 -24.56 0.50
CA GLU A 376 6.12 -24.45 -0.95
C GLU A 376 6.59 -23.05 -1.36
N THR A 377 7.19 -22.91 -2.54
CA THR A 377 7.46 -21.62 -3.18
C THR A 377 6.43 -21.33 -4.26
N GLU A 378 6.39 -20.08 -4.73
CA GLU A 378 5.74 -19.78 -6.01
C GLU A 378 6.37 -20.58 -7.15
N PRO A 379 5.62 -20.93 -8.22
CA PRO A 379 6.15 -21.69 -9.36
C PRO A 379 7.37 -21.04 -10.01
N SER A 380 7.43 -19.71 -10.05
CA SER A 380 8.55 -18.94 -10.59
C SER A 380 9.86 -19.09 -9.82
N GLN A 381 9.80 -19.61 -8.59
CA GLN A 381 10.95 -19.82 -7.71
C GLN A 381 11.24 -21.30 -7.48
N ALA A 382 10.55 -22.22 -8.16
CA ALA A 382 10.81 -23.65 -8.04
C ALA A 382 12.17 -24.03 -8.65
N ASN A 383 12.86 -25.00 -8.03
CA ASN A 383 14.19 -25.47 -8.46
C ASN A 383 15.27 -24.38 -8.46
N THR A 384 15.24 -23.48 -7.47
CA THR A 384 16.23 -22.40 -7.35
C THR A 384 16.83 -22.34 -5.94
N VAL A 385 18.06 -21.83 -5.86
CA VAL A 385 18.64 -21.43 -4.57
C VAL A 385 17.98 -20.12 -4.15
N LEU A 386 17.40 -20.10 -2.95
CA LEU A 386 16.60 -18.99 -2.44
C LEU A 386 17.42 -18.04 -1.55
N ALA A 387 18.33 -18.59 -0.73
CA ALA A 387 19.22 -17.81 0.13
C ALA A 387 20.43 -18.65 0.56
N VAL A 388 21.60 -18.01 0.76
CA VAL A 388 22.85 -18.71 1.14
C VAL A 388 23.62 -17.89 2.16
N SER A 389 24.20 -18.59 3.14
CA SER A 389 25.24 -18.13 4.06
C SER A 389 26.37 -19.16 4.13
N GLU A 390 27.37 -18.89 4.97
CA GLU A 390 28.45 -19.81 5.31
C GLU A 390 27.94 -21.11 5.97
N ALA A 391 26.84 -21.06 6.74
CA ALA A 391 26.33 -22.20 7.49
C ALA A 391 25.03 -22.79 6.94
N LEU A 392 24.28 -22.04 6.13
CA LEU A 392 22.97 -22.45 5.61
C LEU A 392 22.86 -22.25 4.10
N GLU A 393 22.14 -23.15 3.45
CA GLU A 393 21.67 -22.99 2.08
C GLU A 393 20.20 -23.35 2.01
N VAL A 394 19.38 -22.40 1.57
CA VAL A 394 17.95 -22.58 1.40
C VAL A 394 17.66 -22.66 -0.08
N PHE A 395 17.00 -23.72 -0.51
CA PHE A 395 16.66 -23.93 -1.91
C PHE A 395 15.28 -24.53 -2.05
N SER A 396 14.71 -24.44 -3.24
CA SER A 396 13.49 -25.16 -3.59
C SER A 396 13.80 -26.32 -4.54
N HIS A 397 13.06 -27.40 -4.41
CA HIS A 397 13.09 -28.53 -5.34
C HIS A 397 11.66 -29.07 -5.51
N GLU A 398 11.21 -29.18 -6.77
CA GLU A 398 9.82 -29.53 -7.11
C GLU A 398 8.78 -28.65 -6.38
N GLY A 399 9.14 -27.38 -6.15
CA GLY A 399 8.33 -26.40 -5.44
C GLY A 399 8.40 -26.48 -3.91
N ASN A 400 8.94 -27.56 -3.32
CA ASN A 400 9.11 -27.68 -1.87
C ASN A 400 10.38 -26.97 -1.39
N VAL A 401 10.34 -26.40 -0.19
CA VAL A 401 11.48 -25.70 0.42
C VAL A 401 12.33 -26.65 1.26
N TYR A 402 13.63 -26.56 1.06
CA TYR A 402 14.66 -27.29 1.79
C TYR A 402 15.67 -26.34 2.41
N VAL A 403 16.28 -26.76 3.51
CA VAL A 403 17.47 -26.12 4.08
C VAL A 403 18.57 -27.16 4.27
N THR A 404 19.78 -26.82 3.83
CA THR A 404 20.99 -27.57 4.15
C THR A 404 21.77 -26.83 5.22
N ARG A 405 21.97 -27.46 6.38
CA ARG A 405 22.93 -27.02 7.39
C ARG A 405 24.30 -27.59 7.05
N LYS A 406 25.26 -26.72 6.79
CA LYS A 406 26.63 -27.05 6.44
C LYS A 406 27.46 -27.28 7.71
N ALA A 407 28.52 -28.06 7.63
CA ALA A 407 29.55 -28.05 8.66
C ALA A 407 30.13 -26.63 8.71
N GLY A 408 30.18 -26.01 9.90
CA GLY A 408 30.84 -24.72 10.04
C GLY A 408 32.29 -24.81 9.55
N LEU A 409 32.73 -23.82 8.78
CA LEU A 409 34.16 -23.60 8.53
C LEU A 409 34.85 -23.14 9.80
#